data_AF-A0A8T5CFM7-F1
#
_entry.id   AF-A0A8T5CFM7-F1
#
_cell.length_a   1.000
_cell.length_b   1.000
_cell.length_c   1.000
_cell.angle_alpha   90.00
_cell.angle_beta   90.00
_cell.angle_gamma   90.00
#
_symmetry.space_group_name_H-M   'P 1'
#
loop_
_entity.id
_entity.type
_entity.pdbx_description
1 polymer ?
#
loop_
_entity_poly.entity_id
_entity_poly.type
_entity_poly.pdbx_seq_one_letter_code
_entity_poly.pdbx_strand_id
1 'polypeptide(L)' 'MPTCGNCGAICEADALTRHVSEGWLVVHCPDCHAPLGSYRLGTPAVDTMRNVE' A
#
# COMPACT_ATOMS: atom_id res chain seq x y z
N MET A 1 2.77 4.33 -10.84
CA MET A 1 2.04 4.67 -9.60
C MET A 1 0.70 3.96 -9.58
N PRO A 2 0.25 3.40 -8.44
CA PRO A 2 -1.07 2.79 -8.34
C PRO A 2 -2.17 3.86 -8.42
N THR A 3 -3.20 3.57 -9.20
CA THR A 3 -4.44 4.36 -9.20
C THR A 3 -5.38 3.80 -8.14
N CYS A 4 -5.99 4.67 -7.33
CA CYS A 4 -7.01 4.25 -6.39
C CYS A 4 -8.25 3.76 -7.15
N GLY A 5 -8.64 2.51 -6.93
CA GLY A 5 -9.85 1.96 -7.56
C GLY A 5 -11.17 2.59 -7.06
N ASN A 6 -11.14 3.35 -5.97
CA ASN A 6 -12.32 3.99 -5.40
C ASN A 6 -12.54 5.42 -5.94
N CYS A 7 -11.54 6.30 -5.85
CA CYS A 7 -11.67 7.69 -6.30
C CYS A 7 -10.99 7.98 -7.65
N GLY A 8 -10.24 7.04 -8.21
CA GLY A 8 -9.51 7.23 -9.47
C GLY A 8 -8.26 8.11 -9.36
N ALA A 9 -7.90 8.56 -8.16
CA ALA A 9 -6.71 9.38 -7.94
C ALA A 9 -5.43 8.56 -8.16
N ILE A 10 -4.43 9.17 -8.80
CA ILE A 10 -3.08 8.61 -8.92
C ILE A 10 -2.39 8.78 -7.58
N CYS A 11 -2.05 7.67 -6.93
CA CYS A 11 -1.43 7.69 -5.61
C CYS A 11 0.09 7.55 -5.75
N GLU A 12 0.81 8.63 -5.42
CA GLU A 12 2.27 8.60 -5.30
C GLU A 12 2.68 7.73 -4.11
N ALA A 13 3.68 6.87 -4.27
CA ALA A 13 4.09 5.92 -3.23
C ALA A 13 4.57 6.61 -1.93
N ASP A 14 5.10 7.82 -2.06
CA ASP A 14 5.54 8.68 -0.97
C ASP A 14 4.37 9.37 -0.24
N ALA A 15 3.27 9.64 -0.97
CA ALA A 15 2.07 10.27 -0.44
C ALA A 15 1.08 9.26 0.19
N LEU A 16 1.40 7.97 0.22
CA LEU A 16 0.53 6.93 0.76
C LEU A 16 0.45 7.00 2.29
N THR A 17 -0.76 7.14 2.82
CA THR A 17 -1.01 7.06 4.25
C THR A 17 -0.91 5.61 4.71
N ARG A 18 0.01 5.32 5.64
CA ARG A 18 0.25 3.98 6.19
C ARG A 18 -0.23 3.94 7.63
N HIS A 19 -1.15 3.02 7.93
CA HIS A 19 -1.70 2.82 9.26
C HIS A 19 -1.33 1.43 9.76
N VAL A 20 -0.74 1.34 10.96
CA VAL A 20 -0.37 0.06 11.58
C VAL A 20 -1.43 -0.32 12.61
N SER A 21 -2.07 -1.48 12.43
CA SER A 21 -3.10 -2.00 13.32
C SER A 21 -2.90 -3.50 13.55
N GLU A 22 -2.78 -3.94 14.81
CA GLU A 22 -2.70 -5.37 15.21
C GLU A 22 -1.71 -6.22 14.39
N GLY A 23 -0.54 -5.68 14.06
CA GLY A 23 0.45 -6.39 13.24
C GLY A 23 0.13 -6.42 11.74
N TRP A 24 -0.70 -5.49 11.27
CA TRP A 24 -0.94 -5.22 9.86
C TRP A 24 -0.59 -3.78 9.51
N LEU A 25 0.10 -3.58 8.40
CA LEU A 25 0.31 -2.28 7.76
C LEU A 25 -0.72 -2.12 6.67
N VAL A 26 -1.74 -1.29 6.91
CA VAL A 26 -2.77 -0.94 5.95
C VAL A 26 -2.37 0.34 5.23
N VAL A 27 -2.46 0.34 3.92
CA VAL A 27 -2.18 1.48 3.06
C VAL A 27 -3.51 2.07 2.60
N HIS A 28 -3.69 3.36 2.84
CA HIS A 28 -4.87 4.11 2.45
C HIS A 28 -4.54 5.11 1.34
N CYS A 29 -5.52 5.38 0.48
CA CYS A 29 -5.47 6.50 -0.44
C CYS A 29 -5.46 7.82 0.35
N PRO A 30 -4.56 8.78 0.07
CA PRO A 30 -4.52 10.05 0.79
C PRO A 30 -5.75 10.94 0.52
N ASP A 31 -6.42 10.74 -0.62
CA ASP A 31 -7.50 11.63 -1.06
C ASP A 31 -8.87 11.18 -0.51
N CYS A 32 -9.19 9.89 -0.65
CA CYS A 32 -10.48 9.34 -0.22
C CYS A 32 -10.40 8.43 1.02
N HIS A 33 -9.21 8.22 1.58
CA HIS A 33 -8.94 7.31 2.70
C HIS A 33 -9.38 5.85 2.50
N ALA A 34 -9.75 5.46 1.28
CA ALA A 34 -10.09 4.07 0.98
C ALA A 34 -8.85 3.17 1.13
N PRO A 35 -9.00 1.95 1.66
CA PRO A 35 -7.91 1.00 1.77
C PRO A 35 -7.46 0.57 0.37
N LEU A 36 -6.19 0.83 0.05
CA LEU A 36 -5.55 0.39 -1.19
C LEU A 36 -4.95 -1.02 -1.07
N GLY A 37 -4.52 -1.40 0.13
CA GLY A 37 -3.95 -2.71 0.40
C GLY A 37 -3.52 -2.87 1.85
N SER A 38 -3.22 -4.09 2.26
CA SER A 38 -2.77 -4.40 3.63
C SER A 38 -1.69 -5.46 3.62
N TYR A 39 -0.66 -5.26 4.44
CA TYR A 39 0.49 -6.15 4.59
C TYR A 39 0.56 -6.66 6.03
N ARG A 40 0.86 -7.94 6.24
CA ARG A 40 1.08 -8.46 7.60
C ARG A 40 2.50 -8.16 8.06
N LEU A 41 2.63 -7.42 9.15
CA LEU A 41 3.91 -7.18 9.83
C LEU A 41 4.33 -8.45 10.57
N GLY A 42 5.47 -9.03 10.19
CA GLY A 42 6.05 -10.21 10.85
C GLY A 42 6.30 -11.42 9.94
N THR A 43 5.78 -11.41 8.71
CA THR A 43 6.16 -12.38 7.67
C THR A 43 6.62 -11.61 6.45
N PRO A 44 7.89 -11.72 6.00
CA PRO A 44 8.28 -11.16 4.71
C PRO A 44 7.58 -11.98 3.62
N ALA A 45 6.38 -11.55 3.23
CA ALA A 45 5.75 -12.02 2.01
C ALA A 45 6.49 -11.35 0.86
N VAL A 46 7.59 -11.97 0.44
CA VAL A 46 8.27 -11.75 -0.83
C VAL A 46 8.82 -10.34 -1.08
N ASP A 47 10.07 -10.14 -0.66
CA ASP A 47 11.06 -9.41 -1.48
C ASP A 47 11.40 -10.28 -2.71
N THR A 48 10.45 -10.45 -3.63
CA THR A 48 10.73 -11.04 -4.94
C THR A 48 9.78 -10.43 -5.96
N MET A 49 10.18 -9.30 -6.55
CA MET A 49 10.08 -9.09 -8.00
C MET A 49 10.82 -7.80 -8.41
N ARG A 50 11.79 -7.99 -9.32
CA ARG A 50 12.75 -7.05 -9.97
C ARG A 50 14.00 -6.74 -9.12
N ASN A 51 15.11 -7.45 -9.28
CA ASN A 51 15.86 -7.53 -10.55
C ASN A 51 16.67 -8.86 -10.66
N VAL A 52 16.10 -9.85 -11.36
CA VAL A 52 16.83 -10.59 -12.39
C VAL A 52 16.73 -9.62 -13.58
N GLU A 53 17.79 -8.98 -14.07
CA GLU A 53 19.04 -9.50 -14.65
C GLU A 53 20.17 -8.47 -14.52
#